data_AF-A0A9D7IGG0-F1
#
_entry.id   AF-A0A9D7IGG0-F1
#
_cell.length_a   1.000
_cell.length_b   1.000
_cell.length_c   1.000
_cell.angle_alpha   90.00
_cell.angle_beta   90.00
_cell.angle_gamma   90.00
#
_symmetry.space_group_name_H-M   'P 1'
#
loop_
_entity.id
_entity.type
_entity.pdbx_description
1 polymer ?
#
loop_
_entity_poly.entity_id
_entity_poly.type
_entity_poly.pdbx_seq_one_letter_code
_entity_poly.pdbx_strand_id
1 'polypeptide(L)'
;MPTDCTAGSEIGFLRFLRSIRGEATFEPVRFGIVGGVNYLRLFAGVIVVFISMVPPANSVPVSGVVRSKADQSPIAGAEVRVESATQGVVASMSGTFSIDLPSGIMVTLAAGKFGFINSSIRLTPSANSAPVVIHLEPLASGPPLSNPFHDPSVACTYCHAYYYEGWSGAGSGVASRHATAGSNTWVRDLVDGSGTGGGLGQPGYVFKRDSTSLAAGNPYTTGLCAECHLPLLSSLLPEDTPAGARVDLSDAAASSPEGSLERLAYDAGVACEVCHKTESVQQANGEFGRTGFFGKAKLFANDDGVQFGPLPDSDVDIPHIMRAAYNPLHTESRLCAACHEYRMDHDFDGDFDEAGSPGADHLF
;
A
#
# COMPACT_ATOMS: atom_id res chain seq x y z
N MET A 1 15.18 8.24 24.49
CA MET A 1 13.76 7.98 24.78
C MET A 1 13.00 9.29 24.64
N PRO A 2 12.07 9.39 23.69
CA PRO A 2 10.93 10.27 23.84
C PRO A 2 9.68 9.42 24.03
N THR A 3 9.05 9.67 25.16
CA THR A 3 7.67 9.37 25.53
C THR A 3 6.73 10.09 24.58
N ASP A 4 5.74 9.39 24.02
CA ASP A 4 4.32 9.80 23.96
C ASP A 4 3.52 8.83 23.06
N CYS A 5 3.21 7.66 23.62
CA CYS A 5 2.02 6.91 23.24
C CYS A 5 1.09 6.95 24.45
N THR A 6 0.23 7.96 24.52
CA THR A 6 -0.81 8.01 25.54
C THR A 6 -1.81 6.89 25.29
N ALA A 7 -1.67 5.84 26.10
CA ALA A 7 -2.77 4.95 26.45
C ALA A 7 -3.97 5.78 26.92
N GLY A 8 -5.17 5.35 26.54
CA GLY A 8 -6.42 6.05 26.85
C GLY A 8 -6.51 6.44 28.33
N SER A 9 -6.65 7.73 28.59
CA SER A 9 -7.02 8.22 29.90
C SER A 9 -8.49 7.91 30.14
N GLU A 10 -8.78 6.99 31.06
CA GLU A 10 -10.11 6.91 31.67
C GLU A 10 -10.35 8.21 32.46
N ILE A 11 -11.15 9.09 31.88
CA ILE A 11 -11.90 10.09 32.64
C ILE A 11 -13.30 9.50 32.80
N GLY A 12 -13.72 9.32 34.05
CA GLY A 12 -14.90 8.52 34.40
C GLY A 12 -16.16 8.80 33.57
N PHE A 13 -16.97 7.75 33.48
CA PHE A 13 -18.40 7.72 33.08
C PHE A 13 -18.79 7.50 31.61
N LEU A 14 -17.87 7.27 30.65
CA LEU A 14 -18.25 6.91 29.27
C LEU A 14 -17.36 5.81 28.66
N ARG A 15 -17.98 4.78 28.07
CA ARG A 15 -17.32 3.74 27.26
C ARG A 15 -17.37 4.17 25.79
N PHE A 16 -16.21 4.34 25.16
CA PHE A 16 -16.10 4.64 23.74
C PHE A 16 -16.12 3.33 22.92
N LEU A 17 -17.11 3.13 22.06
CA LEU A 17 -17.09 2.09 21.03
C LEU A 17 -16.95 2.76 19.67
N ARG A 18 -15.84 2.49 18.98
CA ARG A 18 -15.57 3.03 17.64
C ARG A 18 -16.29 2.16 16.61
N SER A 19 -17.27 2.72 15.89
CA SER A 19 -17.97 2.06 14.79
C SER A 19 -17.30 2.35 13.45
N ILE A 20 -17.29 1.36 12.55
CA ILE A 20 -16.58 1.30 11.25
C ILE A 20 -17.10 2.32 10.22
N ARG A 21 -18.08 3.17 10.58
CA ARG A 21 -18.62 4.23 9.71
C ARG A 21 -18.47 5.66 10.25
N GLY A 22 -17.64 5.88 11.27
CA GLY A 22 -17.35 7.24 11.76
C GLY A 22 -18.47 7.91 12.55
N GLU A 23 -19.59 7.23 12.80
CA GLU A 23 -20.63 7.70 13.72
C GLU A 23 -20.32 7.19 15.14
N ALA A 24 -20.08 8.11 16.08
CA ALA A 24 -19.99 7.79 17.50
C ALA A 24 -21.41 7.53 18.04
N THR A 25 -21.73 6.28 18.34
CA THR A 25 -22.97 5.93 19.05
C THR A 25 -22.71 5.92 20.56
N PHE A 26 -23.48 6.72 21.30
CA PHE A 26 -23.43 6.75 22.76
C PHE A 26 -24.45 5.76 23.32
N GLU A 27 -24.00 4.70 24.01
CA GLU A 27 -24.89 3.92 24.86
C GLU A 27 -24.90 4.51 26.29
N PRO A 28 -26.06 4.95 26.81
CA PRO A 28 -26.13 5.34 28.20
C PRO A 28 -25.99 4.11 29.11
N VAL A 29 -25.03 4.15 30.03
CA VAL A 29 -24.91 3.19 31.12
C VAL A 29 -26.21 3.23 31.94
N ARG A 30 -26.91 2.09 32.02
CA ARG A 30 -28.13 1.97 32.83
C ARG A 30 -27.78 2.09 34.32
N PHE A 31 -28.05 3.25 34.92
CA PHE A 31 -28.02 3.39 36.37
C PHE A 31 -29.34 2.91 36.97
N GLY A 32 -29.25 1.98 37.93
CA GLY A 32 -30.38 1.57 38.77
C GLY A 32 -30.87 2.74 39.60
N ILE A 33 -32.19 2.92 39.65
CA ILE A 33 -32.85 3.99 40.38
C ILE A 33 -32.82 3.65 41.88
N VAL A 34 -32.07 4.39 42.68
CA VAL A 34 -32.29 4.48 44.12
C VAL A 34 -32.60 5.93 44.46
N GLY A 35 -33.83 6.18 44.91
CA GLY A 35 -34.20 7.43 45.59
C GLY A 35 -34.52 8.62 44.69
N GLY A 36 -35.71 8.62 44.09
CA GLY A 36 -36.68 9.74 44.12
C GLY A 36 -36.27 11.18 43.76
N VAL A 37 -35.09 11.44 43.20
CA VAL A 37 -34.66 12.79 42.78
C VAL A 37 -34.41 12.78 41.27
N ASN A 38 -35.11 13.66 40.55
CA ASN A 38 -35.06 13.81 39.10
C ASN A 38 -33.73 14.47 38.65
N TYR A 39 -32.61 13.75 38.76
CA TYR A 39 -31.29 14.22 38.30
C TYR A 39 -31.19 14.37 36.78
N LEU A 40 -32.13 13.80 36.01
CA LEU A 40 -32.15 13.85 34.55
C LEU A 40 -32.27 15.28 34.00
N ARG A 41 -32.92 16.19 34.74
CA ARG A 41 -33.07 17.59 34.34
C ARG A 41 -31.86 18.47 34.70
N LEU A 42 -31.11 18.10 35.74
CA LEU A 42 -29.88 18.80 36.14
C LEU A 42 -28.70 18.39 35.26
N PHE A 43 -28.59 17.11 34.86
CA PHE A 43 -27.52 16.66 33.95
C PHE A 43 -27.70 17.13 32.50
N ALA A 44 -28.94 17.16 31.99
CA ALA A 44 -29.21 17.69 30.65
C ALA A 44 -28.88 19.19 30.55
N GLY A 45 -29.14 19.97 31.61
CA GLY A 45 -28.79 21.39 31.67
C GLY A 45 -27.28 21.64 31.68
N VAL A 46 -26.51 20.87 32.45
CA VAL A 46 -25.05 21.03 32.55
C VAL A 46 -24.34 20.59 31.26
N ILE A 47 -24.80 19.52 30.59
CA ILE A 47 -24.22 19.06 29.31
C ILE A 47 -24.52 20.05 28.17
N VAL A 48 -25.73 20.62 28.11
CA VAL A 48 -26.08 21.62 27.08
C VAL A 48 -25.33 22.94 27.28
N VAL A 49 -25.03 23.34 28.51
CA VAL A 49 -24.24 24.54 28.81
C VAL A 49 -22.75 24.34 28.50
N PHE A 50 -22.19 23.15 28.68
CA PHE A 50 -20.79 22.87 28.29
C PHE A 50 -20.57 22.79 26.78
N ILE A 51 -21.55 22.28 26.02
CA ILE A 51 -21.45 22.21 24.54
C ILE A 51 -21.54 23.60 23.89
N SER A 52 -22.19 24.58 24.54
CA SER A 52 -22.33 25.95 24.03
C SER A 52 -21.18 26.90 24.40
N MET A 53 -20.18 26.42 25.15
CA MET A 53 -18.98 27.18 25.54
C MET A 53 -17.70 26.75 24.79
N VAL A 54 -17.79 25.84 23.82
CA VAL A 54 -16.68 25.65 22.88
C VAL A 54 -16.76 26.78 21.87
N PRO A 55 -15.89 27.81 21.94
CA PRO A 55 -15.88 28.84 20.91
C PRO A 55 -15.72 28.14 19.55
N PRO A 56 -16.42 28.58 18.50
CA PRO A 56 -16.16 28.06 17.16
C PRO A 56 -14.66 28.19 16.93
N ALA A 57 -14.00 27.08 16.63
CA ALA A 57 -12.59 27.12 16.26
C ALA A 57 -12.50 28.00 15.02
N ASN A 58 -12.06 29.25 15.20
CA ASN A 58 -11.95 30.20 14.10
C ASN A 58 -10.95 29.62 13.11
N SER A 59 -11.41 29.27 11.90
CA SER A 59 -10.52 28.89 10.82
C SER A 59 -9.89 30.15 10.22
N VAL A 60 -8.62 30.04 9.85
CA VAL A 60 -7.87 31.11 9.16
C VAL A 60 -7.28 30.54 7.88
N PRO A 61 -7.33 31.30 6.77
CA PRO A 61 -6.74 30.86 5.52
C PRO A 61 -5.21 30.89 5.65
N VAL A 62 -4.56 29.76 5.41
CA VAL A 62 -3.11 29.65 5.27
C VAL A 62 -2.78 29.46 3.80
N SER A 63 -2.02 30.39 3.25
CA SER A 63 -1.49 30.31 1.89
C SER A 63 -0.09 29.73 1.87
N GLY A 64 0.29 29.10 0.77
CA GLY A 64 1.64 28.60 0.60
C GLY A 64 1.97 28.19 -0.82
N VAL A 65 3.16 27.61 -1.00
CA VAL A 65 3.64 27.04 -2.27
C VAL A 65 4.36 25.72 -2.01
N VAL A 66 4.09 24.73 -2.86
CA VAL A 66 4.82 23.47 -2.90
C VAL A 66 5.94 23.59 -3.92
N ARG A 67 7.18 23.23 -3.54
CA ARG A 67 8.36 23.35 -4.40
C ARG A 67 9.18 22.08 -4.43
N SER A 68 9.84 21.83 -5.55
CA SER A 68 10.87 20.80 -5.66
C SER A 68 12.08 21.20 -4.82
N LYS A 69 12.56 20.27 -4.00
CA LYS A 69 13.78 20.44 -3.20
C LYS A 69 15.02 20.56 -4.08
N ALA A 70 15.02 19.93 -5.26
CA ALA A 70 16.18 19.85 -6.15
C ALA A 70 16.50 21.18 -6.84
N ASP A 71 15.49 21.91 -7.31
CA ASP A 71 15.66 23.10 -8.16
C ASP A 71 14.79 24.29 -7.74
N GLN A 72 14.03 24.16 -6.65
CA GLN A 72 13.12 25.17 -6.13
C GLN A 72 11.95 25.52 -7.07
N SER A 73 11.75 24.76 -8.15
CA SER A 73 10.62 24.97 -9.06
C SER A 73 9.29 24.68 -8.37
N PRO A 74 8.20 25.40 -8.71
CA PRO A 74 6.89 25.12 -8.14
C PRO A 74 6.33 23.77 -8.64
N ILE A 75 5.68 23.02 -7.75
CA ILE A 75 5.08 21.71 -8.09
C ILE A 75 3.58 21.89 -8.27
N ALA A 76 3.13 21.84 -9.54
CA ALA A 76 1.73 21.89 -9.88
C ALA A 76 0.99 20.61 -9.51
N GLY A 77 -0.25 20.77 -9.02
CA GLY A 77 -1.13 19.63 -8.72
C GLY A 77 -0.63 18.73 -7.59
N ALA A 78 0.22 19.24 -6.69
CA ALA A 78 0.53 18.58 -5.42
C ALA A 78 -0.70 18.58 -4.51
N GLU A 79 -0.97 17.46 -3.85
CA GLU A 79 -2.03 17.37 -2.85
C GLU A 79 -1.48 17.83 -1.51
N VAL A 80 -2.16 18.80 -0.90
CA VAL A 80 -1.79 19.38 0.40
C VAL A 80 -2.91 19.09 1.37
N ARG A 81 -2.60 18.44 2.49
CA ARG A 81 -3.61 17.92 3.41
C ARG A 81 -3.12 17.97 4.85
N VAL A 82 -4.06 18.18 5.78
CA VAL A 82 -3.79 18.10 7.21
C VAL A 82 -3.66 16.63 7.60
N GLU A 83 -2.57 16.28 8.28
CA GLU A 83 -2.29 14.91 8.70
C GLU A 83 -3.47 14.31 9.50
N SER A 84 -3.87 13.09 9.15
CA SER A 84 -4.99 12.37 9.79
C SER A 84 -6.37 13.02 9.62
N ALA A 85 -6.51 14.03 8.75
CA ALA A 85 -7.79 14.65 8.42
C ALA A 85 -8.18 14.36 6.96
N THR A 86 -9.45 14.60 6.61
CA THR A 86 -9.92 14.56 5.21
C THR A 86 -9.77 15.92 4.51
N GLN A 87 -9.42 16.96 5.26
CA GLN A 87 -9.30 18.32 4.75
C GLN A 87 -8.00 18.50 3.95
N GLY A 88 -8.13 18.80 2.67
CA GLY A 88 -7.00 19.08 1.79
C GLY A 88 -7.38 19.94 0.59
N VAL A 89 -6.36 20.38 -0.13
CA VAL A 89 -6.46 21.19 -1.34
C VAL A 89 -5.41 20.74 -2.35
N VAL A 90 -5.62 21.06 -3.63
CA VAL A 90 -4.66 20.78 -4.70
C VAL A 90 -3.95 22.07 -5.07
N ALA A 91 -2.62 22.04 -5.11
CA ALA A 91 -1.80 23.16 -5.53
C ALA A 91 -2.06 23.53 -7.00
N SER A 92 -2.11 24.82 -7.28
CA SER A 92 -2.34 25.39 -8.62
C SER A 92 -1.19 25.13 -9.59
N MET A 93 -1.30 25.60 -10.84
CA MET A 93 -0.22 25.50 -11.82
C MET A 93 1.08 26.23 -11.41
N SER A 94 0.99 27.22 -10.53
CA SER A 94 2.16 27.90 -9.95
C SER A 94 2.63 27.26 -8.64
N GLY A 95 2.12 26.07 -8.30
CA GLY A 95 2.41 25.35 -7.06
C GLY A 95 1.79 25.98 -5.81
N THR A 96 0.99 27.03 -5.94
CA THR A 96 0.39 27.74 -4.80
C THR A 96 -0.87 27.06 -4.30
N PHE A 97 -1.13 27.18 -3.00
CA PHE A 97 -2.35 26.68 -2.37
C PHE A 97 -2.87 27.66 -1.30
N SER A 98 -4.14 27.51 -0.93
CA SER A 98 -4.75 28.16 0.23
C SER A 98 -5.68 27.18 0.91
N ILE A 99 -5.54 26.99 2.22
CA ILE A 99 -6.32 26.04 3.03
C ILE A 99 -6.74 26.68 4.34
N ASP A 100 -7.99 26.48 4.73
CA ASP A 100 -8.52 27.00 5.99
C ASP A 100 -8.13 26.09 7.16
N LEU A 101 -7.36 26.59 8.12
CA LEU A 101 -6.87 25.78 9.24
C LEU A 101 -7.34 26.35 10.59
N PRO A 102 -7.52 25.52 11.63
CA PRO A 102 -7.93 26.01 12.94
C PRO A 102 -6.88 26.96 13.52
N SER A 103 -7.28 28.18 13.84
CA SER A 103 -6.42 29.21 14.41
C SER A 103 -5.99 28.87 15.84
N GLY A 104 -4.72 29.11 16.16
CA GLY A 104 -4.16 28.93 17.49
C GLY A 104 -3.85 27.49 17.88
N ILE A 105 -4.15 26.51 17.02
CA ILE A 105 -3.87 25.08 17.26
C ILE A 105 -2.73 24.64 16.33
N MET A 106 -1.73 23.97 16.88
CA MET A 106 -0.66 23.41 16.05
C MET A 106 -1.21 22.29 15.16
N VAL A 107 -0.91 22.37 13.88
CA VAL A 107 -1.29 21.37 12.86
C VAL A 107 -0.05 20.93 12.07
N THR A 108 -0.05 19.67 11.64
CA THR A 108 0.88 19.18 10.62
C THR A 108 0.20 19.30 9.26
N LEU A 109 0.79 20.10 8.38
CA LEU A 109 0.37 20.23 6.99
C LEU A 109 1.38 19.49 6.12
N ALA A 110 0.91 18.43 5.45
CA ALA A 110 1.73 17.59 4.61
C ALA A 110 1.35 17.76 3.14
N ALA A 111 2.29 17.49 2.25
CA ALA A 111 2.05 17.49 0.83
C ALA A 111 2.68 16.27 0.15
N GLY A 112 1.99 15.78 -0.89
CA GLY A 112 2.42 14.65 -1.69
C GLY A 112 2.14 14.87 -3.17
N LYS A 113 3.01 14.34 -4.02
CA LYS A 113 2.85 14.32 -5.47
C LYS A 113 3.53 13.08 -6.03
N PHE A 114 2.86 12.36 -6.92
CA PHE A 114 3.50 11.25 -7.64
C PHE A 114 4.80 11.73 -8.31
N GLY A 115 5.87 10.95 -8.12
CA GLY A 115 7.22 11.32 -8.51
C GLY A 115 8.04 12.03 -7.43
N PHE A 116 7.49 12.20 -6.21
CA PHE A 116 8.18 12.82 -5.08
C PHE A 116 7.96 12.06 -3.76
N ILE A 117 8.90 12.22 -2.83
CA ILE A 117 8.74 11.88 -1.41
C ILE A 117 7.83 12.92 -0.78
N ASN A 118 6.87 12.47 0.02
CA ASN A 118 6.00 13.35 0.78
C ASN A 118 6.81 14.16 1.80
N SER A 119 6.30 15.32 2.19
CA SER A 119 6.93 16.12 3.25
C SER A 119 5.89 16.93 4.00
N SER A 120 6.18 17.25 5.26
CA SER A 120 5.30 18.03 6.11
C SER A 120 5.99 19.21 6.80
N ILE A 121 5.15 20.14 7.24
CA ILE A 121 5.52 21.23 8.12
C ILE A 121 4.56 21.28 9.30
N ARG A 122 5.07 21.68 10.47
CA ARG A 122 4.24 21.99 11.63
C ARG A 122 4.09 23.49 11.76
N LEU A 123 2.88 23.97 11.93
CA LEU A 123 2.58 25.38 12.11
C LEU A 123 1.43 25.58 13.09
N THR A 124 1.38 26.76 13.71
CA THR A 124 0.21 27.22 14.45
C THR A 124 -0.43 28.35 13.64
N PRO A 125 -1.57 28.09 12.95
CA PRO A 125 -2.23 29.08 12.10
C PRO A 125 -2.69 30.29 12.91
N SER A 126 -2.62 31.47 12.32
CA SER A 126 -3.15 32.71 12.85
C SER A 126 -3.60 33.61 11.69
N ALA A 127 -4.37 34.66 11.99
CA ALA A 127 -4.81 35.62 10.97
C ALA A 127 -3.65 36.32 10.22
N ASN A 128 -2.44 36.31 10.81
CA ASN A 128 -1.23 36.92 10.25
C ASN A 128 -0.18 35.87 9.86
N SER A 129 -0.58 34.61 9.65
CA SER A 129 0.35 33.57 9.22
C SER A 129 1.04 33.96 7.90
N ALA A 130 2.37 33.94 7.92
CA ALA A 130 3.16 34.14 6.71
C ALA A 130 2.91 32.97 5.72
N PRO A 131 3.07 33.20 4.40
CA PRO A 131 2.99 32.13 3.43
C PRO A 131 4.01 31.03 3.74
N VAL A 132 3.56 29.77 3.67
CA VAL A 132 4.40 28.61 3.95
C VAL A 132 4.99 28.01 2.67
N VAL A 133 6.11 27.31 2.80
CA VAL A 133 6.74 26.56 1.71
C VAL A 133 6.90 25.11 2.16
N ILE A 134 6.40 24.17 1.36
CA ILE A 134 6.63 22.73 1.56
C ILE A 134 7.54 22.25 0.43
N HIS A 135 8.67 21.64 0.78
CA HIS A 135 9.64 21.13 -0.20
C HIS A 135 9.48 19.62 -0.37
N LEU A 136 9.22 19.17 -1.60
CA LEU A 136 9.17 17.75 -1.93
C LEU A 136 10.46 17.31 -2.61
N GLU A 137 10.99 16.18 -2.19
CA GLU A 137 12.18 15.58 -2.80
C GLU A 137 11.78 14.75 -4.02
N PRO A 138 12.30 15.00 -5.23
CA PRO A 138 12.02 14.17 -6.38
C PRO A 138 12.50 12.73 -6.15
N LEU A 139 11.71 11.76 -6.61
CA LEU A 139 12.14 10.37 -6.66
C LEU A 139 13.27 10.22 -7.67
N ALA A 140 14.38 9.64 -7.22
CA ALA A 140 15.44 9.15 -8.09
C ALA A 140 15.31 7.63 -8.18
N SER A 141 15.15 7.11 -9.39
CA SER A 141 15.31 5.67 -9.63
C SER A 141 16.78 5.31 -9.44
N GLY A 142 17.06 4.25 -8.68
CA GLY A 142 18.40 3.70 -8.53
C GLY A 142 18.74 2.65 -9.60
N PRO A 143 19.95 2.05 -9.54
CA PRO A 143 20.21 0.82 -10.29
C PRO A 143 19.20 -0.28 -9.89
N PRO A 144 19.04 -1.33 -10.72
CA PRO A 144 18.19 -2.48 -10.42
C PRO A 144 18.46 -2.98 -9.00
N LEU A 145 17.39 -3.36 -8.32
CA LEU A 145 17.38 -3.67 -6.90
C LEU A 145 18.47 -4.70 -6.53
N SER A 146 19.48 -4.26 -5.77
CA SER A 146 20.52 -5.15 -5.25
C SER A 146 20.05 -5.90 -4.00
N ASN A 147 19.11 -5.31 -3.27
CA ASN A 147 18.35 -5.94 -2.21
C ASN A 147 16.89 -5.45 -2.29
N PRO A 148 16.07 -6.09 -3.13
CA PRO A 148 14.80 -5.52 -3.53
C PRO A 148 13.78 -5.44 -2.43
N PHE A 149 13.92 -6.21 -1.35
CA PHE A 149 12.84 -6.39 -0.41
C PHE A 149 13.29 -6.47 1.03
N HIS A 150 12.46 -5.90 1.90
CA HIS A 150 12.55 -6.03 3.33
C HIS A 150 11.64 -7.15 3.80
N ASP A 151 12.11 -7.93 4.76
CA ASP A 151 11.25 -8.85 5.48
C ASP A 151 10.12 -8.04 6.17
N PRO A 152 8.85 -8.22 5.77
CA PRO A 152 7.74 -7.45 6.31
C PRO A 152 7.49 -7.74 7.80
N SER A 153 7.97 -8.88 8.31
CA SER A 153 7.93 -9.23 9.73
C SER A 153 8.87 -8.37 10.59
N VAL A 154 9.79 -7.63 9.97
CA VAL A 154 10.71 -6.72 10.66
C VAL A 154 10.46 -5.26 10.22
N ALA A 155 10.47 -4.98 8.92
CA ALA A 155 10.41 -3.62 8.42
C ALA A 155 9.01 -3.01 8.48
N CYS A 156 7.98 -3.77 8.10
CA CYS A 156 6.62 -3.23 8.01
C CYS A 156 5.86 -3.36 9.33
N THR A 157 5.97 -4.50 10.04
CA THR A 157 5.20 -4.75 11.26
C THR A 157 5.47 -3.73 12.38
N TYR A 158 6.67 -3.15 12.41
CA TYR A 158 7.06 -2.18 13.43
C TYR A 158 6.12 -0.96 13.50
N CYS A 159 5.66 -0.46 12.35
CA CYS A 159 4.69 0.62 12.26
C CYS A 159 3.29 0.17 11.82
N HIS A 160 3.18 -0.93 11.08
CA HIS A 160 1.95 -1.41 10.45
C HIS A 160 1.48 -2.77 10.99
N ALA A 161 1.67 -3.04 12.28
CA ALA A 161 1.30 -4.31 12.91
C ALA A 161 -0.12 -4.78 12.57
N TYR A 162 -1.12 -3.89 12.64
CA TYR A 162 -2.51 -4.23 12.31
C TYR A 162 -2.68 -4.78 10.88
N TYR A 163 -2.03 -4.14 9.90
CA TYR A 163 -2.11 -4.58 8.51
C TYR A 163 -1.30 -5.85 8.28
N TYR A 164 -0.12 -5.94 8.89
CA TYR A 164 0.72 -7.13 8.83
C TYR A 164 0.01 -8.36 9.39
N GLU A 165 -0.63 -8.25 10.56
CA GLU A 165 -1.39 -9.34 11.18
C GLU A 165 -2.58 -9.79 10.32
N GLY A 166 -3.32 -8.84 9.74
CA GLY A 166 -4.41 -9.14 8.81
C GLY A 166 -3.94 -9.80 7.52
N TRP A 167 -2.76 -9.41 7.00
CA TRP A 167 -2.21 -9.94 5.76
C TRP A 167 -1.60 -11.33 5.97
N SER A 168 -0.69 -11.46 6.94
CA SER A 168 0.10 -12.65 7.23
C SER A 168 -0.62 -13.69 8.10
N GLY A 169 -1.68 -13.29 8.80
CA GLY A 169 -2.32 -14.12 9.81
C GLY A 169 -1.56 -14.21 11.13
N ALA A 170 -0.45 -13.47 11.29
CA ALA A 170 0.23 -13.36 12.57
C ALA A 170 -0.76 -12.89 13.65
N GLY A 171 -0.76 -13.56 14.80
CA GLY A 171 -1.68 -13.26 15.92
C GLY A 171 -3.12 -13.74 15.74
N SER A 172 -3.69 -13.72 14.53
CA SER A 172 -5.08 -14.14 14.26
C SER A 172 -5.23 -15.62 13.88
N GLY A 173 -4.16 -16.24 13.38
CA GLY A 173 -4.17 -17.60 12.84
C GLY A 173 -4.83 -17.74 11.46
N VAL A 174 -5.33 -16.65 10.88
CA VAL A 174 -6.00 -16.65 9.57
C VAL A 174 -5.29 -15.67 8.65
N ALA A 175 -4.42 -16.22 7.80
CA ALA A 175 -3.67 -15.46 6.81
C ALA A 175 -4.49 -15.21 5.53
N SER A 176 -4.16 -14.14 4.81
CA SER A 176 -4.69 -13.93 3.47
C SER A 176 -4.20 -15.04 2.52
N ARG A 177 -5.00 -15.36 1.50
CA ARG A 177 -4.60 -16.30 0.45
C ARG A 177 -3.43 -15.80 -0.38
N HIS A 178 -3.29 -14.47 -0.50
CA HIS A 178 -2.17 -13.81 -1.17
C HIS A 178 -0.85 -14.03 -0.42
N ALA A 179 -0.83 -13.79 0.90
CA ALA A 179 0.35 -13.98 1.74
C ALA A 179 0.79 -15.45 1.87
N THR A 180 -0.15 -16.40 1.70
CA THR A 180 0.14 -17.83 1.83
C THR A 180 0.36 -18.53 0.50
N ALA A 181 0.31 -17.82 -0.62
CA ALA A 181 0.52 -18.42 -1.94
C ALA A 181 1.86 -19.17 -2.01
N GLY A 182 2.93 -18.59 -1.48
CA GLY A 182 4.26 -19.21 -1.51
C GLY A 182 4.44 -20.41 -0.59
N SER A 183 3.59 -20.62 0.42
CA SER A 183 3.62 -21.80 1.30
C SER A 183 2.48 -22.79 1.03
N ASN A 184 1.59 -22.48 0.09
CA ASN A 184 0.49 -23.36 -0.28
C ASN A 184 1.00 -24.49 -1.17
N THR A 185 0.82 -25.72 -0.73
CA THR A 185 1.29 -26.91 -1.45
C THR A 185 0.66 -27.05 -2.84
N TRP A 186 -0.59 -26.66 -3.04
CA TRP A 186 -1.19 -26.70 -4.37
C TRP A 186 -0.55 -25.67 -5.29
N VAL A 187 -0.29 -24.44 -4.80
CA VAL A 187 0.39 -23.39 -5.60
C VAL A 187 1.81 -23.83 -5.94
N ARG A 188 2.54 -24.42 -4.99
CA ARG A 188 3.86 -25.00 -5.25
C ARG A 188 3.80 -26.10 -6.30
N ASP A 189 2.82 -27.00 -6.24
CA ASP A 189 2.66 -28.02 -7.29
C ASP A 189 2.43 -27.42 -8.68
N LEU A 190 1.70 -26.31 -8.79
CA LEU A 190 1.49 -25.59 -10.05
C LEU A 190 2.77 -24.93 -10.57
N VAL A 191 3.58 -24.35 -9.67
CA VAL A 191 4.79 -23.58 -10.02
C VAL A 191 5.99 -24.48 -10.28
N ASP A 192 6.25 -25.45 -9.39
CA ASP A 192 7.49 -26.23 -9.37
C ASP A 192 7.34 -27.72 -9.04
N GLY A 193 6.15 -28.17 -8.64
CA GLY A 193 5.93 -29.57 -8.26
C GLY A 193 6.44 -29.97 -6.88
N SER A 194 6.91 -29.02 -6.06
CA SER A 194 7.48 -29.28 -4.73
C SER A 194 6.45 -29.35 -3.60
N GLY A 195 5.19 -29.04 -3.88
CA GLY A 195 4.15 -28.88 -2.88
C GLY A 195 3.68 -30.18 -2.25
N THR A 196 3.49 -31.23 -3.04
CA THR A 196 3.17 -32.57 -2.57
C THR A 196 4.45 -33.37 -2.35
N GLY A 197 4.61 -33.92 -1.14
CA GLY A 197 5.78 -34.75 -0.79
C GLY A 197 5.99 -35.89 -1.79
N GLY A 198 7.15 -35.87 -2.47
CA GLY A 198 7.47 -36.75 -3.61
C GLY A 198 7.97 -36.02 -4.88
N GLY A 199 7.98 -34.68 -4.87
CA GLY A 199 8.28 -33.77 -5.98
C GLY A 199 9.66 -33.82 -6.66
N LEU A 200 10.49 -34.83 -6.40
CA LEU A 200 11.68 -35.14 -7.20
C LEU A 200 11.65 -36.60 -7.66
N GLY A 201 10.47 -37.11 -8.07
CA GLY A 201 10.36 -38.45 -8.65
C GLY A 201 9.00 -39.16 -8.58
N GLN A 202 7.93 -38.54 -8.08
CA GLN A 202 6.56 -39.11 -8.05
C GLN A 202 5.52 -38.06 -8.51
N PRO A 203 4.34 -38.46 -9.03
CA PRO A 203 3.50 -37.65 -9.90
C PRO A 203 2.69 -36.58 -9.15
N GLY A 204 3.36 -35.53 -8.66
CA GLY A 204 2.73 -34.23 -8.44
C GLY A 204 2.27 -33.64 -9.78
N TYR A 205 1.15 -32.90 -9.77
CA TYR A 205 0.58 -32.32 -10.98
C TYR A 205 1.26 -30.96 -11.25
N VAL A 206 2.38 -30.96 -11.96
CA VAL A 206 2.96 -29.73 -12.52
C VAL A 206 2.13 -29.33 -13.73
N PHE A 207 1.69 -28.07 -13.81
CA PHE A 207 1.18 -27.54 -15.07
C PHE A 207 2.33 -27.50 -16.06
N LYS A 208 2.45 -28.54 -16.89
CA LYS A 208 3.56 -28.72 -17.83
C LYS A 208 3.64 -27.66 -18.93
N ARG A 209 2.64 -26.78 -19.05
CA ARG A 209 2.70 -25.54 -19.84
C ARG A 209 3.69 -24.52 -19.28
N ASP A 210 4.11 -24.70 -18.02
CA ASP A 210 5.20 -24.01 -17.33
C ASP A 210 6.47 -24.90 -17.20
N SER A 211 6.53 -26.07 -17.86
CA SER A 211 7.67 -27.01 -17.79
C SER A 211 8.42 -27.12 -19.11
N THR A 212 9.75 -27.12 -19.01
CA THR A 212 10.75 -27.21 -20.10
C THR A 212 10.50 -28.29 -21.17
N SER A 213 9.70 -29.33 -20.87
CA SER A 213 9.42 -30.43 -21.81
C SER A 213 8.49 -30.08 -22.99
N LEU A 214 7.73 -28.98 -22.91
CA LEU A 214 6.94 -28.42 -24.02
C LEU A 214 7.57 -27.15 -24.63
N ALA A 215 8.63 -26.62 -24.00
CA ALA A 215 9.28 -25.36 -24.35
C ALA A 215 10.25 -25.43 -25.55
N ALA A 216 10.39 -26.60 -26.21
CA ALA A 216 11.35 -26.80 -27.30
C ALA A 216 11.10 -25.92 -28.56
N GLY A 217 10.11 -25.03 -28.54
CA GLY A 217 9.91 -24.00 -29.55
C GLY A 217 9.17 -22.74 -29.07
N ASN A 218 8.94 -22.52 -27.78
CA ASN A 218 8.18 -21.37 -27.29
C ASN A 218 8.81 -20.76 -26.00
N PRO A 219 9.37 -19.54 -26.08
CA PRO A 219 10.03 -18.88 -24.96
C PRO A 219 9.07 -18.37 -23.85
N TYR A 220 7.75 -18.51 -23.99
CA TYR A 220 6.74 -17.96 -23.06
C TYR A 220 6.13 -18.97 -22.07
N THR A 221 6.79 -20.11 -21.86
CA THR A 221 6.19 -21.32 -21.25
C THR A 221 6.87 -21.77 -19.96
N THR A 222 7.51 -20.87 -19.20
CA THR A 222 8.05 -21.19 -17.87
C THR A 222 7.84 -20.01 -16.91
N GLY A 223 7.36 -20.28 -15.69
CA GLY A 223 7.32 -19.28 -14.60
C GLY A 223 6.16 -18.28 -14.58
N LEU A 224 5.15 -18.39 -15.46
CA LEU A 224 4.05 -17.41 -15.54
C LEU A 224 3.19 -17.38 -14.27
N CYS A 225 2.88 -18.55 -13.69
CA CYS A 225 2.12 -18.63 -12.45
C CYS A 225 2.85 -17.93 -11.29
N ALA A 226 4.17 -18.01 -11.26
CA ALA A 226 5.01 -17.38 -10.25
C ALA A 226 5.06 -15.85 -10.39
N GLU A 227 4.83 -15.26 -11.57
CA GLU A 227 4.75 -13.80 -11.68
C GLU A 227 3.59 -13.20 -10.87
N CYS A 228 2.48 -13.92 -10.73
CA CYS A 228 1.31 -13.46 -9.98
C CYS A 228 1.26 -14.01 -8.55
N HIS A 229 1.70 -15.24 -8.33
CA HIS A 229 1.59 -15.91 -7.02
C HIS A 229 2.87 -15.86 -6.18
N LEU A 230 4.02 -15.63 -6.82
CA LEU A 230 5.34 -15.43 -6.21
C LEU A 230 6.06 -14.20 -6.82
N PRO A 231 5.39 -13.03 -6.92
CA PRO A 231 5.91 -11.87 -7.63
C PRO A 231 7.28 -11.42 -7.10
N LEU A 232 7.53 -11.61 -5.80
CA LEU A 232 8.79 -11.26 -5.15
C LEU A 232 9.98 -12.02 -5.73
N LEU A 233 9.82 -13.34 -5.90
CA LEU A 233 10.83 -14.20 -6.48
C LEU A 233 11.05 -13.83 -7.95
N SER A 234 9.97 -13.54 -8.66
CA SER A 234 10.00 -13.09 -10.05
C SER A 234 10.78 -11.77 -10.22
N SER A 235 10.68 -10.81 -9.29
CA SER A 235 11.48 -9.57 -9.33
C SER A 235 12.98 -9.74 -9.10
N LEU A 236 13.45 -10.90 -8.64
CA LEU A 236 14.89 -11.17 -8.51
C LEU A 236 15.55 -11.49 -9.86
N LEU A 237 14.76 -11.64 -10.93
CA LEU A 237 15.28 -11.88 -12.26
C LEU A 237 15.91 -10.60 -12.85
N PRO A 238 16.98 -10.73 -13.66
CA PRO A 238 17.58 -9.60 -14.37
C PRO A 238 16.53 -8.81 -15.19
N GLU A 239 16.63 -7.48 -15.21
CA GLU A 239 15.67 -6.60 -15.91
C GLU A 239 15.58 -6.84 -17.42
N ASP A 240 16.62 -7.42 -18.03
CA ASP A 240 16.68 -7.80 -19.44
C ASP A 240 16.03 -9.15 -19.74
N THR A 241 15.49 -9.85 -18.72
CA THR A 241 14.69 -11.06 -18.90
C THR A 241 13.37 -10.70 -19.58
N PRO A 242 13.10 -11.18 -20.81
CA PRO A 242 11.83 -10.88 -21.49
C PRO A 242 10.63 -11.34 -20.65
N ALA A 243 9.52 -10.58 -20.68
CA ALA A 243 8.26 -11.01 -20.07
C ALA A 243 7.85 -12.37 -20.64
N GLY A 244 7.60 -13.35 -19.77
CA GLY A 244 7.34 -14.75 -20.15
C GLY A 244 8.58 -15.60 -20.47
N ALA A 245 9.76 -15.03 -20.71
CA ALA A 245 11.04 -15.76 -20.85
C ALA A 245 11.70 -16.06 -19.50
N ARG A 246 10.89 -16.12 -18.45
CA ARG A 246 11.37 -16.27 -17.08
C ARG A 246 11.79 -17.70 -16.88
N VAL A 247 13.04 -17.83 -16.45
CA VAL A 247 13.71 -19.03 -15.96
C VAL A 247 12.73 -19.91 -15.19
N ASP A 248 12.92 -21.22 -15.28
CA ASP A 248 12.28 -22.17 -14.39
C ASP A 248 12.55 -21.77 -12.92
N LEU A 249 11.64 -20.98 -12.33
CA LEU A 249 11.79 -20.42 -10.99
C LEU A 249 11.79 -21.55 -9.92
N SER A 250 11.39 -22.77 -10.31
CA SER A 250 11.47 -24.00 -9.52
C SER A 250 12.89 -24.34 -9.11
N ASP A 251 13.85 -24.27 -10.03
CA ASP A 251 15.23 -24.69 -9.79
C ASP A 251 15.97 -23.66 -8.92
N ALA A 252 15.72 -22.37 -9.14
CA ALA A 252 16.35 -21.29 -8.39
C ALA A 252 15.91 -21.32 -6.91
N ALA A 253 14.62 -21.49 -6.63
CA ALA A 253 14.11 -21.52 -5.26
C ALA A 253 14.41 -22.83 -4.51
N ALA A 254 14.33 -23.98 -5.18
CA ALA A 254 14.64 -25.28 -4.57
C ALA A 254 16.13 -25.44 -4.23
N SER A 255 17.02 -24.76 -4.96
CA SER A 255 18.47 -24.76 -4.72
C SER A 255 18.96 -23.61 -3.81
N SER A 256 18.07 -22.70 -3.42
CA SER A 256 18.42 -21.53 -2.62
C SER A 256 18.73 -21.90 -1.16
N PRO A 257 19.87 -21.45 -0.59
CA PRO A 257 20.20 -21.69 0.82
C PRO A 257 19.12 -21.16 1.76
N GLU A 258 18.87 -21.86 2.87
CA GLU A 258 18.01 -21.32 3.93
C GLU A 258 18.53 -19.97 4.42
N GLY A 259 17.62 -18.99 4.55
CA GLY A 259 17.95 -17.62 4.94
C GLY A 259 18.48 -16.73 3.80
N SER A 260 18.57 -17.23 2.56
CA SER A 260 18.80 -16.39 1.37
C SER A 260 17.57 -15.54 1.03
N LEU A 261 17.78 -14.43 0.32
CA LEU A 261 16.70 -13.54 -0.14
C LEU A 261 15.77 -14.27 -1.12
N GLU A 262 16.33 -15.14 -1.96
CA GLU A 262 15.61 -15.99 -2.90
C GLU A 262 14.67 -16.94 -2.17
N ARG A 263 15.14 -17.58 -1.09
CA ARG A 263 14.31 -18.46 -0.27
C ARG A 263 13.20 -17.69 0.46
N LEU A 264 13.51 -16.51 0.99
CA LEU A 264 12.49 -15.64 1.61
C LEU A 264 11.44 -15.19 0.58
N ALA A 265 11.87 -14.82 -0.62
CA ALA A 265 10.98 -14.39 -1.70
C ALA A 265 10.09 -15.54 -2.21
N TYR A 266 10.62 -16.76 -2.24
CA TYR A 266 9.85 -17.95 -2.57
C TYR A 266 8.76 -18.27 -1.53
N ASP A 267 9.07 -18.18 -0.24
CA ASP A 267 8.13 -18.51 0.83
C ASP A 267 7.06 -17.40 1.05
N ALA A 268 7.33 -16.15 0.63
CA ALA A 268 6.51 -14.97 0.94
C ALA A 268 5.19 -14.84 0.15
N GLY A 269 5.01 -15.55 -0.96
CA GLY A 269 3.86 -15.34 -1.85
C GLY A 269 3.78 -13.89 -2.36
N VAL A 270 2.60 -13.25 -2.22
CA VAL A 270 2.43 -11.82 -2.49
C VAL A 270 2.75 -11.01 -1.23
N ALA A 271 3.90 -10.33 -1.24
CA ALA A 271 4.37 -9.50 -0.13
C ALA A 271 3.90 -8.03 -0.23
N CYS A 272 3.95 -7.30 0.90
CA CYS A 272 3.53 -5.88 0.98
C CYS A 272 4.24 -5.00 -0.07
N GLU A 273 5.54 -5.21 -0.24
CA GLU A 273 6.37 -4.40 -1.13
C GLU A 273 6.09 -4.65 -2.62
N VAL A 274 5.40 -5.73 -3.00
CA VAL A 274 4.93 -5.88 -4.38
C VAL A 274 4.00 -4.73 -4.73
N CYS A 275 3.01 -4.45 -3.88
CA CYS A 275 2.11 -3.33 -4.06
C CYS A 275 2.82 -2.01 -3.79
N HIS A 276 3.49 -1.89 -2.64
CA HIS A 276 4.09 -0.63 -2.21
C HIS A 276 5.31 -0.20 -3.03
N LYS A 277 5.93 -1.08 -3.84
CA LYS A 277 6.92 -0.68 -4.84
C LYS A 277 6.34 -0.55 -6.25
N THR A 278 5.07 -0.87 -6.50
CA THR A 278 4.48 -0.66 -7.83
C THR A 278 4.31 0.84 -8.11
N GLU A 279 5.13 1.38 -9.01
CA GLU A 279 5.06 2.80 -9.41
C GLU A 279 3.99 3.03 -10.47
N SER A 280 3.80 2.08 -11.38
CA SER A 280 2.86 2.23 -12.49
C SER A 280 2.36 0.89 -12.98
N VAL A 281 1.17 0.90 -13.58
CA VAL A 281 0.60 -0.20 -14.35
C VAL A 281 0.36 0.33 -15.76
N GLN A 282 1.08 -0.20 -16.76
CA GLN A 282 0.97 0.22 -18.15
C GLN A 282 -0.31 -0.38 -18.78
N GLN A 283 -1.25 0.49 -19.15
CA GLN A 283 -2.34 0.18 -20.08
C GLN A 283 -1.90 0.46 -21.52
N ALA A 284 -0.69 0.03 -21.93
CA ALA A 284 -0.21 0.36 -23.27
C ALA A 284 -1.24 -0.14 -24.30
N ASN A 285 -1.95 0.81 -24.92
CA ASN A 285 -2.98 0.63 -25.96
C ASN A 285 -4.39 0.21 -25.48
N GLY A 286 -4.69 0.23 -24.18
CA GLY A 286 -6.00 -0.21 -23.67
C GLY A 286 -6.13 -1.74 -23.55
N GLU A 287 -5.05 -2.47 -23.77
CA GLU A 287 -4.98 -3.91 -23.59
C GLU A 287 -4.09 -4.25 -22.40
N PHE A 288 -4.62 -5.06 -21.49
CA PHE A 288 -3.86 -5.89 -20.56
C PHE A 288 -3.14 -7.04 -21.31
N GLY A 289 -2.74 -6.82 -22.57
CA GLY A 289 -2.26 -7.81 -23.53
C GLY A 289 -0.79 -8.19 -23.36
N ARG A 290 -0.28 -8.17 -22.14
CA ARG A 290 0.99 -8.83 -21.78
C ARG A 290 0.68 -9.83 -20.68
N THR A 291 1.27 -11.01 -20.73
CA THR A 291 1.06 -12.02 -19.70
C THR A 291 1.85 -11.68 -18.44
N GLY A 292 1.27 -11.99 -17.28
CA GLY A 292 1.94 -11.84 -15.97
C GLY A 292 1.96 -10.43 -15.39
N PHE A 293 2.32 -10.34 -14.11
CA PHE A 293 2.38 -9.08 -13.35
C PHE A 293 3.42 -8.13 -13.92
N PHE A 294 4.62 -8.61 -14.24
CA PHE A 294 5.72 -7.74 -14.70
C PHE A 294 5.59 -7.32 -16.16
N GLY A 295 4.71 -7.99 -16.92
CA GLY A 295 4.26 -7.50 -18.22
C GLY A 295 3.40 -6.23 -18.12
N LYS A 296 2.80 -5.96 -16.95
CA LYS A 296 1.81 -4.89 -16.73
C LYS A 296 2.28 -3.83 -15.74
N ALA A 297 2.94 -4.25 -14.67
CA ALA A 297 3.35 -3.40 -13.57
C ALA A 297 4.86 -3.12 -13.66
N LYS A 298 5.23 -1.88 -13.36
CA LYS A 298 6.62 -1.49 -13.11
C LYS A 298 6.81 -1.31 -11.62
N LEU A 299 7.79 -2.02 -11.07
CA LEU A 299 8.28 -1.78 -9.72
C LEU A 299 9.32 -0.66 -9.73
N PHE A 300 9.31 0.14 -8.67
CA PHE A 300 10.29 1.18 -8.44
C PHE A 300 11.54 0.55 -7.83
N ALA A 301 12.62 0.59 -8.60
CA ALA A 301 13.90 0.05 -8.21
C ALA A 301 14.69 1.10 -7.41
N ASN A 302 14.60 1.04 -6.08
CA ASN A 302 15.54 1.70 -5.19
C ASN A 302 15.72 1.00 -3.84
N ASP A 303 16.87 1.26 -3.21
CA ASP A 303 17.26 0.72 -1.90
C ASP A 303 17.09 1.76 -0.76
N ASP A 304 16.53 2.93 -1.06
CA ASP A 304 16.34 4.01 -0.07
C ASP A 304 15.07 3.82 0.78
N GLY A 305 14.33 2.72 0.59
CA GLY A 305 13.12 2.40 1.34
C GLY A 305 11.89 3.17 0.88
N VAL A 306 11.79 3.57 -0.39
CA VAL A 306 10.58 4.25 -0.89
C VAL A 306 9.41 3.28 -0.92
N GLN A 307 8.30 3.69 -0.32
CA GLN A 307 7.05 2.94 -0.29
C GLN A 307 5.92 3.85 -0.78
N PHE A 308 5.26 3.45 -1.85
CA PHE A 308 4.10 4.17 -2.38
C PHE A 308 2.87 3.92 -1.55
N GLY A 309 2.00 4.92 -1.47
CA GLY A 309 0.69 4.77 -0.84
C GLY A 309 -0.30 5.82 -1.33
N PRO A 310 -1.58 5.67 -0.95
CA PRO A 310 -2.65 6.54 -1.40
C PRO A 310 -2.72 7.86 -0.61
N LEU A 311 -1.87 8.04 0.40
CA LEU A 311 -1.96 9.16 1.34
C LEU A 311 -0.87 10.21 1.04
N PRO A 312 -1.25 11.42 0.59
CA PRO A 312 -0.29 12.52 0.43
C PRO A 312 0.12 13.15 1.77
N ASP A 313 -0.56 12.79 2.86
CA ASP A 313 -0.35 13.33 4.20
C ASP A 313 0.48 12.43 5.13
N SER A 314 1.12 11.39 4.58
CA SER A 314 2.06 10.55 5.32
C SER A 314 3.49 11.04 5.06
N ASP A 315 4.15 11.61 6.07
CA ASP A 315 5.54 12.10 6.03
C ASP A 315 6.44 11.20 6.90
N VAL A 316 6.42 9.90 6.62
CA VAL A 316 7.33 8.94 7.25
C VAL A 316 8.61 8.90 6.42
N ASP A 317 9.74 9.22 7.05
CA ASP A 317 11.09 9.16 6.46
C ASP A 317 12.03 8.40 7.41
N ILE A 318 11.95 7.07 7.36
CA ILE A 318 12.84 6.16 8.07
C ILE A 318 13.76 5.53 7.03
N PRO A 319 15.04 5.92 6.97
CA PRO A 319 15.98 5.43 5.98
C PRO A 319 15.99 3.91 5.90
N HIS A 320 15.93 3.37 4.68
CA HIS A 320 15.93 1.94 4.39
C HIS A 320 14.75 1.14 4.98
N ILE A 321 13.69 1.79 5.47
CA ILE A 321 12.47 1.09 5.91
C ILE A 321 11.27 1.65 5.16
N MET A 322 11.01 2.95 5.32
CA MET A 322 9.88 3.60 4.69
C MET A 322 10.14 5.09 4.50
N ARG A 323 10.15 5.51 3.25
CA ARG A 323 10.05 6.89 2.80
C ARG A 323 8.76 7.01 2.01
N ALA A 324 7.75 7.62 2.63
CA ALA A 324 6.40 7.63 2.08
C ALA A 324 6.34 8.47 0.80
N ALA A 325 5.82 7.87 -0.28
CA ALA A 325 5.61 8.54 -1.54
C ALA A 325 4.13 8.41 -1.97
N TYR A 326 3.50 9.53 -2.33
CA TYR A 326 2.13 9.49 -2.81
C TYR A 326 2.04 8.88 -4.21
N ASN A 327 1.14 7.91 -4.40
CA ASN A 327 0.78 7.39 -5.71
C ASN A 327 -0.74 7.10 -5.79
N PRO A 328 -1.50 7.83 -6.63
CA PRO A 328 -2.94 7.63 -6.75
C PRO A 328 -3.32 6.23 -7.25
N LEU A 329 -2.40 5.50 -7.91
CA LEU A 329 -2.59 4.10 -8.29
C LEU A 329 -3.10 3.22 -7.13
N HIS A 330 -2.74 3.54 -5.89
CA HIS A 330 -3.11 2.77 -4.70
C HIS A 330 -4.57 2.97 -4.25
N THR A 331 -5.33 3.82 -4.93
CA THR A 331 -6.80 3.92 -4.76
C THR A 331 -7.57 3.35 -5.94
N GLU A 332 -6.87 2.78 -6.93
CA GLU A 332 -7.43 2.34 -8.19
C GLU A 332 -7.40 0.82 -8.32
N SER A 333 -8.49 0.23 -8.85
CA SER A 333 -8.58 -1.22 -9.11
C SER A 333 -7.52 -1.71 -10.09
N ARG A 334 -6.96 -0.82 -10.92
CA ARG A 334 -5.91 -1.15 -11.89
C ARG A 334 -4.65 -1.75 -11.23
N LEU A 335 -4.36 -1.41 -9.97
CA LEU A 335 -3.25 -2.04 -9.23
C LEU A 335 -3.50 -3.54 -9.07
N CYS A 336 -4.71 -3.93 -8.69
CA CYS A 336 -5.12 -5.33 -8.57
C CYS A 336 -5.21 -6.03 -9.94
N ALA A 337 -5.67 -5.30 -10.96
CA ALA A 337 -5.82 -5.81 -12.31
C ALA A 337 -4.48 -6.26 -12.93
N ALA A 338 -3.35 -5.73 -12.46
CA ALA A 338 -2.02 -6.20 -12.89
C ALA A 338 -1.82 -7.72 -12.65
N CYS A 339 -2.48 -8.30 -11.63
CA CYS A 339 -2.45 -9.74 -11.37
C CYS A 339 -3.74 -10.46 -11.80
N HIS A 340 -4.88 -9.78 -11.76
CA HIS A 340 -6.20 -10.42 -11.87
C HIS A 340 -6.92 -10.23 -13.22
N GLU A 341 -6.49 -9.27 -14.03
CA GLU A 341 -6.97 -9.15 -15.40
C GLU A 341 -6.01 -9.93 -16.29
N TYR A 342 -6.44 -11.05 -16.85
CA TYR A 342 -5.57 -11.94 -17.60
C TYR A 342 -6.24 -12.36 -18.90
N ARG A 343 -5.77 -11.77 -20.01
CA ARG A 343 -6.09 -12.22 -21.35
C ARG A 343 -5.14 -13.37 -21.72
N MET A 344 -5.71 -14.52 -21.98
CA MET A 344 -4.98 -15.66 -22.51
C MET A 344 -4.74 -15.45 -24.01
N ASP A 345 -3.50 -15.69 -24.43
CA ASP A 345 -3.13 -16.02 -25.80
C ASP A 345 -3.03 -17.56 -25.83
N HIS A 346 -4.13 -18.23 -26.20
CA HIS A 346 -4.23 -19.69 -26.17
C HIS A 346 -3.48 -20.33 -27.32
N ASP A 347 -3.32 -19.64 -28.45
CA ASP A 347 -2.63 -20.16 -29.64
C ASP A 347 -1.17 -19.70 -29.79
N PHE A 348 -0.74 -18.79 -28.92
CA PHE A 348 0.63 -18.29 -28.75
C PHE A 348 1.16 -17.48 -29.94
N ASP A 349 0.29 -16.79 -30.66
CA ASP A 349 0.68 -15.99 -31.82
C ASP A 349 1.03 -14.51 -31.47
N GLY A 350 0.89 -14.15 -30.19
CA GLY A 350 1.16 -12.81 -29.67
C GLY A 350 -0.01 -11.85 -29.79
N ASP A 351 -1.16 -12.30 -30.27
CA ASP A 351 -2.45 -11.66 -30.11
C ASP A 351 -3.11 -12.16 -28.80
N PHE A 352 -3.59 -11.22 -27.98
CA PHE A 352 -4.23 -11.53 -26.69
C PHE A 352 -5.75 -11.29 -26.76
N ASP A 353 -6.27 -11.06 -27.96
CA ASP A 353 -7.65 -10.64 -28.24
C ASP A 353 -8.43 -11.76 -28.94
N GLU A 354 -8.26 -12.98 -28.43
CA GLU A 354 -8.86 -14.19 -28.98
C GLU A 354 -10.34 -14.37 -28.61
N ALA A 355 -11.10 -14.95 -29.55
CA ALA A 355 -12.48 -15.37 -29.31
C ALA A 355 -12.55 -16.54 -28.32
N GLY A 356 -12.92 -16.26 -27.06
CA GLY A 356 -13.01 -17.26 -25.99
C GLY A 356 -12.17 -16.91 -24.77
N SER A 357 -11.27 -15.92 -24.88
CA SER A 357 -10.68 -15.27 -23.72
C SER A 357 -11.79 -14.54 -22.95
N PRO A 358 -11.99 -14.82 -21.65
CA PRO A 358 -13.02 -14.14 -20.89
C PRO A 358 -12.72 -12.64 -20.90
N GLY A 359 -13.58 -11.87 -21.56
CA GLY A 359 -13.52 -10.41 -21.54
C GLY A 359 -13.73 -9.87 -20.13
N ALA A 360 -13.14 -8.71 -19.86
CA ALA A 360 -13.14 -7.98 -18.59
C ALA A 360 -14.54 -7.55 -18.06
N ASP A 361 -15.61 -7.97 -18.74
CA ASP A 361 -16.99 -7.50 -18.54
C ASP A 361 -17.69 -8.15 -17.34
N HIS A 362 -17.00 -9.05 -16.61
CA HIS A 362 -17.62 -9.93 -15.61
C HIS A 362 -16.95 -9.95 -14.23
N LEU A 363 -15.94 -9.11 -14.00
CA LEU A 363 -15.31 -8.97 -12.70
C LEU A 363 -15.23 -7.48 -12.35
N PHE A 364 -16.31 -6.93 -11.78
CA PHE A 364 -16.36 -5.97 -10.67
C PHE A 364 -17.78 -5.38 -10.53
#